data_AF-A0A356WZ77-F1
#
_entry.id   AF-A0A356WZ77-F1
#
_cell.length_a   1.000
_cell.length_b   1.000
_cell.length_c   1.000
_cell.angle_alpha   90.00
_cell.angle_beta   90.00
_cell.angle_gamma   90.00
#
_symmetry.space_group_name_H-M   'P 1'
#
loop_
_entity.id
_entity.type
_entity.pdbx_description
1 polymer ?
#
loop_
_entity_poly.entity_id
_entity_poly.type
_entity_poly.pdbx_seq_one_letter_code
_entity_poly.pdbx_strand_id
1 'polypeptide(L)' 'MKICFFPDEKSTRFHPLTLTRPIDDLRIGIFTIREKWMHALDVEGFARIQAA' A
#
# COMPACT_ATOMS: atom_id res chain seq x y z
N MET A 1 4.86 5.61 -15.76
CA MET A 1 4.32 6.38 -14.60
C MET A 1 4.39 5.49 -13.36
N LYS A 2 4.60 6.02 -12.15
CA LYS A 2 4.72 5.22 -10.92
C LYS A 2 3.77 5.74 -9.84
N ILE A 3 3.15 4.83 -9.08
CA ILE A 3 2.37 5.17 -7.88
C ILE A 3 3.32 5.23 -6.68
N CYS A 4 3.18 6.26 -5.85
CA CYS A 4 3.93 6.35 -4.60
C CYS A 4 2.99 6.12 -3.41
N PHE A 5 3.32 5.15 -2.55
CA PHE A 5 2.63 4.91 -1.28
C PHE A 5 3.38 5.57 -0.14
N PHE A 6 2.63 6.31 0.69
CA PHE A 6 3.13 7.05 1.84
C PHE A 6 2.38 6.56 3.08
N PRO A 7 3.04 5.88 4.03
CA PRO A 7 2.42 5.56 5.30
C PRO A 7 2.27 6.85 6.11
N ASP A 8 1.05 7.12 6.57
CA ASP A 8 0.73 8.21 7.49
C ASP A 8 0.44 7.66 8.89
N GLU A 9 0.18 8.55 9.85
CA GLU A 9 -0.23 8.16 11.21
C GLU A 9 -1.49 7.28 11.22
N LYS A 10 -2.35 7.36 10.21
CA LYS A 10 -3.56 6.53 10.11
C LYS A 10 -3.22 5.06 9.84
N SER A 11 -2.02 4.74 9.36
CA SER A 11 -1.55 3.36 9.22
C SER A 11 -1.55 2.60 10.56
N THR A 12 -1.41 3.31 11.69
CA THR A 12 -1.46 2.74 13.04
C THR A 12 -2.84 2.17 13.40
N ARG A 13 -3.91 2.67 12.78
CA ARG A 13 -5.28 2.18 12.97
C ARG A 13 -5.48 0.75 12.45
N PHE A 14 -4.57 0.28 11.61
CA PHE A 14 -4.56 -1.06 11.04
C PHE A 14 -3.65 -2.02 11.82
N HIS A 15 -3.08 -1.58 12.96
CA HIS A 15 -2.44 -2.50 13.87
C HIS A 15 -3.42 -3.59 14.34
N PRO A 16 -2.97 -4.85 14.46
CA PRO A 16 -1.58 -5.30 14.38
C PRO A 16 -1.08 -5.61 12.96
N LEU A 17 -1.94 -5.54 11.93
CA LEU A 17 -1.63 -6.03 10.59
C LEU A 17 -0.52 -5.24 9.90
N THR A 18 -0.41 -3.95 10.22
CA THR A 18 0.62 -3.05 9.67
C THR A 18 1.97 -3.10 10.39
N LEU A 19 2.11 -3.93 11.45
CA LEU A 19 3.37 -4.11 12.18
C LEU A 19 4.37 -5.01 11.44
N THR A 20 3.88 -5.99 10.67
CA THR A 20 4.72 -6.98 9.96
C THR A 20 4.84 -6.72 8.46
N ARG A 21 3.96 -5.88 7.91
CA ARG A 21 3.92 -5.50 6.51
C ARG A 21 3.24 -4.14 6.35
N PRO A 22 3.55 -3.36 5.31
CA PRO A 22 2.91 -2.07 5.11
C PRO A 22 1.44 -2.21 4.69
N ILE A 23 0.68 -1.13 4.83
CA ILE A 23 -0.76 -1.11 4.57
C ILE A 23 -1.10 -1.47 3.12
N ASP A 24 -0.27 -1.09 2.16
CA ASP A 24 -0.51 -1.33 0.74
C ASP A 24 -0.37 -2.82 0.36
N ASP A 25 0.28 -3.63 1.20
CA ASP A 25 0.36 -5.09 1.09
C ASP A 25 -0.85 -5.83 1.71
N LEU A 26 -1.78 -5.12 2.34
CA LEU A 26 -2.98 -5.75 2.87
C LEU A 26 -3.92 -6.15 1.73
N ARG A 27 -4.49 -7.35 1.84
CA ARG A 27 -5.45 -7.90 0.86
C ARG A 27 -6.86 -7.35 1.08
N ILE A 28 -7.54 -7.10 -0.03
CA ILE A 28 -8.94 -6.71 -0.15
C ILE A 28 -9.58 -7.57 -1.26
N GLY A 29 -10.03 -8.76 -0.86
CA GLY A 29 -10.45 -9.80 -1.80
C GLY A 29 -9.23 -10.49 -2.41
N ILE A 30 -9.21 -10.62 -3.74
CA ILE A 30 -8.12 -11.27 -4.49
C ILE A 30 -6.90 -10.36 -4.70
N PHE A 31 -7.07 -9.05 -4.58
CA PHE A 31 -6.01 -8.06 -4.76
C PHE A 31 -5.51 -7.53 -3.42
N THR A 32 -4.26 -7.07 -3.39
CA THR A 32 -3.76 -6.13 -2.38
C THR A 32 -4.28 -4.71 -2.66
N ILE A 33 -4.23 -3.83 -1.66
CA ILE A 33 -4.54 -2.41 -1.83
C ILE A 33 -3.69 -1.82 -2.96
N ARG A 34 -2.39 -2.15 -3.00
CA ARG A 34 -1.49 -1.74 -4.08
C ARG A 34 -1.95 -2.24 -5.44
N GLU A 35 -2.17 -3.54 -5.60
CA GLU A 35 -2.56 -4.14 -6.89
C GLU A 35 -3.86 -3.54 -7.41
N LYS A 36 -4.82 -3.28 -6.51
CA LYS A 36 -6.08 -2.63 -6.88
C LYS A 36 -5.86 -1.25 -7.47
N TRP A 37 -4.99 -0.44 -6.86
CA TRP A 37 -4.64 0.89 -7.37
C TRP A 37 -3.84 0.81 -8.68
N MET A 38 -2.89 -0.11 -8.77
CA MET A 38 -2.12 -0.34 -10.00
C MET A 38 -3.01 -0.73 -11.18
N HIS A 39 -3.99 -1.61 -10.95
CA HIS A 39 -4.96 -2.01 -11.95
C HIS A 39 -5.90 -0.86 -12.34
N ALA A 40 -6.41 -0.10 -11.37
CA ALA A 40 -7.33 1.01 -11.63
C ALA A 40 -6.67 2.18 -12.39
N LEU A 41 -5.35 2.36 -12.24
CA LEU A 41 -4.58 3.45 -12.85
C LEU A 41 -3.71 2.98 -14.03
N ASP A 42 -3.82 1.72 -14.44
CA ASP A 42 -3.05 1.08 -15.52
C ASP A 42 -1.54 1.37 -15.45
N VAL A 43 -0.95 1.04 -14.31
CA VAL A 43 0.46 1.31 -14.01
C VAL A 43 1.14 0.09 -13.39
N GLU A 44 2.29 -0.26 -13.94
CA GLU A 44 3.08 -1.41 -13.49
C GLU A 44 4.10 -1.06 -12.40
N GLY A 45 4.44 0.23 -12.26
CA GLY A 45 5.47 0.68 -11.34
C GLY A 45 4.91 1.26 -10.04
N PHE A 46 5.50 0.90 -8.91
CA PHE A 46 5.24 1.53 -7.62
C PHE A 46 6.54 1.87 -6.88
N ALA A 47 6.44 2.81 -5.95
CA ALA A 47 7.47 3.15 -4.99
C ALA A 47 6.83 3.29 -3.60
N ARG A 48 7.61 3.00 -2.57
CA ARG A 48 7.24 3.27 -1.17
C ARG A 48 8.20 4.30 -0.63
N ILE A 49 7.68 5.30 0.06
CA ILE A 49 8.52 6.22 0.83
C ILE A 49 8.64 5.64 2.23
N GLN A 50 9.85 5.25 2.62
CA GLN A 50 10.16 4.97 4.01
C GLN A 50 10.39 6.32 4.69
N ALA A 51 9.45 6.74 5.55
CA ALA A 51 9.77 7.75 6.54
C ALA A 51 10.79 7.12 7.50
N ALA A 52 11.98 7.73 7.58
CA ALA A 52 13.04 7.34 8.50
C ALA A 52 12.61 7.55 9.96
#